data_AF-I1CGR7-F1
#
_entry.id   AF-I1CGR7-F1
#
_cell.length_a   1.000
_cell.length_b   1.000
_cell.length_c   1.000
_cell.angle_alpha   90.00
_cell.angle_beta   90.00
_cell.angle_gamma   90.00
#
_symmetry.space_group_name_H-M   'P 1'
#
loop_
_entity.id
_entity.type
_entity.pdbx_description
1 polymer ?
#
loop_
_entity_poly.entity_id
_entity_poly.type
_entity_poly.pdbx_seq_one_letter_code
_entity_poly.pdbx_strand_id
1 'polypeptide(L)'
;MSLLKTIQFSRSQRFIKQAITVASQQRTQATLSDQNKSSRLQALRDKLQQDANSLDEFVNPGQTEKLNHMEALELRETVIPGKQIKTTKLKQPRLPEWLKTDIPVGKNFSKIKKDLRGLKLHTVCEEARCPNIGDCWGGGEHQTATATIMLMGDECTRGCRFCSVKTNRAPKPLDPHEPEHTSEAISRWGLDYVVLTSVDRDDLADGGSRHFAETISKIKQKAPHILVECLTGDFGGSLEGVETVAKSGLDVYAHNIETVEALTPYVRDRRAGFRQSLKVLDHAKKTRPDLITKTSIMLGCGETDEEVLDALQELRNIDVDCVTLGQYMRPTKRHMKVHEYVTPEKFKYWETKGMEMGFKYVASGPLVRSSYKAGEFYIGNILKGRRGLPLTPTPEKFMSENKKI
;
A
#
# COMPACT_ATOMS: atom_id res chain seq x y z
N MET A 1 27.50 10.98 91.91
CA MET A 1 26.90 12.16 92.57
C MET A 1 28.07 13.07 92.95
N SER A 2 28.27 14.31 92.51
CA SER A 2 27.38 15.40 92.13
C SER A 2 28.21 16.42 91.33
N LEU A 3 28.01 16.51 90.01
CA LEU A 3 28.55 17.62 89.19
C LEU A 3 27.79 17.81 87.86
N LEU A 4 26.55 17.32 87.79
CA LEU A 4 25.74 17.26 86.57
C LEU A 4 24.57 18.27 86.52
N LYS A 5 24.46 19.19 87.48
CA LYS A 5 23.27 20.08 87.56
C LYS A 5 23.51 21.57 87.29
N THR A 6 24.73 22.03 87.05
CA THR A 6 24.98 23.47 86.83
C THR A 6 25.23 23.86 85.37
N ILE A 7 25.30 22.90 84.43
CA ILE A 7 25.56 23.19 83.00
C ILE A 7 24.27 23.19 82.15
N GLN A 8 23.12 22.84 82.71
CA GLN A 8 21.89 22.61 81.94
C GLN A 8 21.04 23.87 81.70
N PHE A 9 21.33 24.99 82.37
CA PHE A 9 20.51 26.21 82.23
C PHE A 9 21.05 27.25 81.23
N SER A 10 22.34 27.22 80.85
CA SER A 10 22.92 28.20 79.91
C SER A 10 22.93 27.76 78.44
N ARG A 11 22.66 26.47 78.15
CA ARG A 11 22.52 25.97 76.77
C ARG A 11 21.11 26.14 76.20
N SER A 12 20.07 26.12 77.03
CA SER A 12 18.66 26.16 76.55
C SER A 12 18.28 27.52 75.93
N GLN A 13 18.88 28.62 76.37
CA GLN A 13 18.56 29.95 75.83
C GLN A 13 19.24 30.28 74.48
N ARG A 14 20.33 29.58 74.11
CA ARG A 14 20.98 29.78 72.80
C ARG A 14 20.28 29.03 71.66
N PHE A 15 19.71 27.86 71.94
CA PHE A 15 18.97 27.09 70.93
C PHE A 15 17.61 27.71 70.56
N ILE A 16 16.94 28.36 71.51
CA ILE A 16 15.64 29.02 71.23
C ILE A 16 15.82 30.27 70.37
N LYS A 17 16.91 31.04 70.55
CA LYS A 17 17.19 32.20 69.69
C LYS A 17 17.60 31.82 68.26
N GLN A 18 18.34 30.71 68.07
CA GLN A 18 18.68 30.23 66.72
C GLN A 18 17.48 29.61 65.99
N ALA A 19 16.57 28.91 66.68
CA ALA A 19 15.38 28.33 66.05
C ALA A 19 14.38 29.39 65.56
N ILE A 20 14.25 30.52 66.27
CA ILE A 20 13.34 31.61 65.86
C ILE A 20 13.85 32.36 64.63
N THR A 21 15.18 32.53 64.48
CA THR A 21 15.77 33.17 63.29
C THR A 21 15.68 32.30 62.03
N VAL A 22 15.80 30.97 62.17
CA VAL A 22 15.68 30.03 61.04
C VAL A 22 14.22 29.88 60.58
N ALA A 23 13.26 29.86 61.52
CA ALA A 23 11.83 29.80 61.19
C ALA A 23 11.31 31.10 60.54
N SER A 24 11.85 32.28 60.89
CA SER A 24 11.50 33.55 60.22
C SER A 24 12.09 33.66 58.82
N GLN A 25 13.28 33.10 58.57
CA GLN A 25 13.92 33.06 57.24
C GLN A 25 13.25 32.05 56.29
N GLN A 26 12.77 30.91 56.81
CA GLN A 26 12.03 29.94 56.00
C GLN A 26 10.62 30.43 55.62
N ARG A 27 9.95 31.20 56.49
CA ARG A 27 8.64 31.81 56.15
C ARG A 27 8.76 32.92 55.10
N THR A 28 9.82 33.73 55.11
CA THR A 28 10.03 34.74 54.05
C THR A 28 10.40 34.12 52.71
N GLN A 29 11.13 33.00 52.68
CA GLN A 29 11.45 32.28 51.43
C GLN A 29 10.23 31.58 50.82
N ALA A 30 9.31 31.05 51.63
CA ALA A 30 8.08 30.44 51.15
C ALA A 30 7.15 31.46 50.45
N THR A 31 7.00 32.67 51.02
CA THR A 31 6.18 33.74 50.42
C THR A 31 6.80 34.35 49.16
N LEU A 32 8.14 34.40 49.05
CA LEU A 32 8.83 34.85 47.84
C LEU A 32 8.74 33.84 46.69
N SER A 33 8.62 32.54 46.99
CA SER A 33 8.51 31.48 45.98
C SER A 33 7.14 31.42 45.29
N ASP A 34 6.07 31.79 45.99
CA ASP A 34 4.71 31.85 45.43
C ASP A 34 4.46 33.16 44.68
N GLN A 35 5.01 34.29 45.14
CA GLN A 35 4.96 35.55 44.39
C GLN A 35 5.72 35.46 43.06
N ASN A 36 6.85 34.76 43.01
CA ASN A 36 7.61 34.57 41.77
C ASN A 36 6.95 33.58 40.79
N LYS A 37 6.16 32.61 41.27
CA LYS A 37 5.37 31.74 40.39
C LYS A 37 4.18 32.48 39.79
N SER A 38 3.51 33.31 40.60
CA SER A 38 2.42 34.18 40.12
C SER A 38 2.92 35.20 39.11
N SER A 39 4.07 35.85 39.34
CA SER A 39 4.64 36.83 38.41
C SER A 39 5.12 36.20 37.10
N ARG A 40 5.66 34.97 37.14
CA ARG A 40 6.02 34.21 35.92
C ARG A 40 4.80 33.77 35.12
N LEU A 41 3.72 33.38 35.80
CA LEU A 41 2.44 33.04 35.15
C LEU A 41 1.73 34.28 34.60
N GLN A 42 1.84 35.42 35.28
CA GLN A 42 1.37 36.72 34.78
C GLN A 42 2.17 37.14 33.56
N ALA A 43 3.51 37.10 33.63
CA ALA A 43 4.39 37.42 32.51
C ALA A 43 4.21 36.44 31.33
N LEU A 44 3.89 35.16 31.60
CA LEU A 44 3.54 34.20 30.55
C LEU A 44 2.16 34.50 29.95
N ARG A 45 1.16 34.93 30.75
CA ARG A 45 -0.14 35.38 30.25
C ARG A 45 -0.04 36.66 29.44
N ASP A 46 0.72 37.64 29.91
CA ASP A 46 0.93 38.92 29.25
C ASP A 46 1.71 38.72 27.95
N LYS A 47 2.66 37.78 27.93
CA LYS A 47 3.38 37.37 26.71
C LYS A 47 2.47 36.61 25.74
N LEU A 48 1.60 35.72 26.24
CA LEU A 48 0.57 35.05 25.43
C LEU A 48 -0.50 36.03 24.90
N GLN A 49 -0.79 37.12 25.61
CA GLN A 49 -1.70 38.18 25.16
C GLN A 49 -1.04 39.17 24.19
N GLN A 50 0.24 39.48 24.37
CA GLN A 50 1.01 40.25 23.38
C GLN A 50 1.23 39.44 22.09
N ASP A 51 1.51 38.14 22.20
CA ASP A 51 1.56 37.22 21.07
C ASP A 51 0.17 37.04 20.42
N ALA A 52 -0.93 37.18 21.19
CA ALA A 52 -2.29 37.18 20.64
C ALA A 52 -2.62 38.45 19.84
N ASN A 53 -2.08 39.61 20.22
CA ASN A 53 -2.24 40.84 19.45
C ASN A 53 -1.29 40.90 18.23
N SER A 54 -0.23 40.09 18.19
CA SER A 54 0.55 39.86 16.96
C SER A 54 -0.05 38.77 16.06
N LEU A 55 -1.08 38.04 16.52
CA LEU A 55 -1.82 37.10 15.69
C LEU A 55 -2.82 37.82 14.78
N ASP A 56 -3.43 38.94 15.18
CA ASP A 56 -4.38 39.66 14.30
C ASP A 56 -3.71 40.27 13.05
N GLU A 57 -2.42 40.60 13.10
CA GLU A 57 -1.64 41.04 11.93
C GLU A 57 -1.12 39.86 11.08
N PHE A 58 -1.15 38.63 11.61
CA PHE A 58 -0.89 37.37 10.90
C PHE A 58 -2.18 36.67 10.41
N VAL A 59 -3.36 37.16 10.83
CA VAL A 59 -4.68 36.66 10.44
C VAL A 59 -5.11 37.18 9.07
N ASN A 60 -4.33 38.07 8.43
CA ASN A 60 -4.54 38.44 7.01
C ASN A 60 -3.23 38.63 6.19
N PRO A 61 -2.51 37.54 5.91
CA PRO A 61 -1.91 37.32 4.60
C PRO A 61 -2.67 36.15 3.94
N GLY A 62 -3.22 36.37 2.75
CA GLY A 62 -4.22 35.51 2.14
C GLY A 62 -3.94 33.99 2.18
N GLN A 63 -5.03 33.24 2.40
CA GLN A 63 -5.25 31.84 2.05
C GLN A 63 -4.03 30.89 2.08
N THR A 64 -3.82 30.18 3.18
CA THR A 64 -3.50 28.73 3.19
C THR A 64 -3.44 28.19 4.62
N GLU A 65 -4.57 27.70 5.15
CA GLU A 65 -4.57 26.89 6.37
C GLU A 65 -4.01 25.49 6.09
N LYS A 66 -3.14 24.98 6.97
CA LYS A 66 -2.78 23.55 6.98
C LYS A 66 -3.99 22.75 7.45
N LEU A 67 -4.56 21.98 6.53
CA LEU A 67 -5.78 21.19 6.72
C LEU A 67 -5.69 20.25 7.93
N ASN A 68 -6.76 20.18 8.73
CA ASN A 68 -6.87 19.19 9.81
C ASN A 68 -7.02 17.77 9.23
N HIS A 69 -6.74 16.70 10.00
CA HIS A 69 -6.80 15.31 9.50
C HIS A 69 -8.15 14.91 8.88
N MET A 70 -9.27 15.42 9.38
CA MET A 70 -10.61 15.27 8.78
C MET A 70 -10.83 16.17 7.56
N GLU A 71 -10.27 17.38 7.52
CA GLU A 71 -10.35 18.29 6.36
C GLU A 71 -9.46 17.83 5.20
N ALA A 72 -8.30 17.23 5.50
CA ALA A 72 -7.46 16.53 4.54
C ALA A 72 -8.20 15.30 3.94
N LEU A 73 -9.16 14.72 4.67
CA LEU A 73 -10.06 13.67 4.20
C LEU A 73 -11.33 14.20 3.50
N GLU A 74 -11.63 15.49 3.67
CA GLU A 74 -12.66 16.21 2.93
C GLU A 74 -12.16 16.81 1.62
N LEU A 75 -10.85 16.74 1.34
CA LEU A 75 -10.28 17.39 0.17
C LEU A 75 -10.92 16.91 -1.15
N ARG A 76 -11.55 17.92 -1.76
CA ARG A 76 -12.09 18.06 -3.11
C ARG A 76 -13.23 17.09 -3.42
N GLU A 77 -14.37 17.66 -3.82
CA GLU A 77 -15.40 16.90 -4.52
C GLU A 77 -14.71 16.10 -5.63
N THR A 78 -14.91 14.79 -5.66
CA THR A 78 -14.27 13.95 -6.67
C THR A 78 -14.52 14.56 -8.04
N VAL A 79 -13.45 14.78 -8.81
CA VAL A 79 -13.53 15.52 -10.07
C VAL A 79 -13.62 14.53 -11.23
N ILE A 80 -14.44 14.89 -12.22
CA ILE A 80 -14.39 14.30 -13.56
C ILE A 80 -13.91 15.42 -14.48
N PRO A 81 -12.71 15.31 -15.11
CA PRO A 81 -12.23 16.31 -16.06
C PRO A 81 -13.28 16.62 -17.13
N GLY A 82 -13.51 17.91 -17.40
CA GLY A 82 -14.44 18.37 -18.44
C GLY A 82 -15.94 18.43 -18.09
N LYS A 83 -16.35 18.11 -16.85
CA LYS A 83 -17.76 18.31 -16.40
C LYS A 83 -17.83 19.15 -15.12
N GLN A 84 -18.43 20.34 -15.21
CA GLN A 84 -18.86 21.09 -14.01
C GLN A 84 -20.04 20.36 -13.37
N ILE A 85 -19.88 19.88 -12.14
CA ILE A 85 -20.92 19.19 -11.39
C ILE A 85 -21.93 20.23 -10.87
N LYS A 86 -23.00 20.50 -11.64
CA LYS A 86 -24.12 21.36 -11.22
C LYS A 86 -25.19 20.61 -10.41
N THR A 87 -24.81 19.84 -9.40
CA THR A 87 -25.81 19.13 -8.56
C THR A 87 -25.57 19.28 -7.09
N THR A 88 -26.34 20.16 -6.45
CA THR A 88 -26.39 20.40 -4.99
C THR A 88 -26.89 19.21 -4.15
N LYS A 89 -27.33 18.10 -4.77
CA LYS A 89 -27.92 16.93 -4.08
C LYS A 89 -27.04 15.67 -4.06
N LEU A 90 -26.01 15.56 -4.89
CA LEU A 90 -25.11 14.40 -4.91
C LEU A 90 -23.67 14.86 -4.63
N LYS A 91 -23.24 14.78 -3.36
CA LYS A 91 -21.86 15.09 -2.91
C LYS A 91 -20.78 14.14 -3.48
N GLN A 92 -21.14 13.22 -4.37
CA GLN A 92 -20.23 12.26 -5.00
C GLN A 92 -20.61 12.12 -6.49
N PRO A 93 -19.68 12.35 -7.43
CA PRO A 93 -19.92 12.13 -8.85
C PRO A 93 -20.25 10.66 -9.12
N ARG A 94 -21.15 10.46 -10.09
CA ARG A 94 -21.48 9.13 -10.60
C ARG A 94 -20.26 8.49 -11.26
N LEU A 95 -20.20 7.17 -11.22
CA LEU A 95 -19.17 6.43 -11.93
C LEU A 95 -19.23 6.74 -13.44
N PRO A 96 -18.11 7.19 -14.04
CA PRO A 96 -18.04 7.43 -15.48
C PRO A 96 -18.33 6.19 -16.31
N GLU A 97 -18.71 6.41 -17.57
CA GLU A 97 -19.14 5.35 -18.47
C GLU A 97 -18.01 4.38 -18.82
N TRP A 98 -16.79 4.89 -19.02
CA TRP A 98 -15.59 4.09 -19.32
C TRP A 98 -15.10 3.20 -18.16
N LEU A 99 -15.72 3.31 -16.98
CA LEU A 99 -15.42 2.50 -15.80
C LEU A 99 -16.52 1.48 -15.48
N LYS A 100 -17.60 1.45 -16.26
CA LYS A 100 -18.67 0.45 -16.09
C LYS A 100 -18.22 -0.86 -16.70
N THR A 101 -18.48 -1.95 -15.99
CA THR A 101 -18.23 -3.31 -16.46
C THR A 101 -19.51 -4.12 -16.44
N ASP A 102 -19.58 -5.12 -17.31
CA ASP A 102 -20.70 -6.05 -17.34
C ASP A 102 -20.65 -7.02 -16.15
N ILE A 103 -21.81 -7.60 -15.83
CA ILE A 103 -21.93 -8.56 -14.74
C ILE A 103 -21.35 -9.90 -15.22
N PRO A 104 -20.43 -10.53 -14.46
CA PRO A 104 -19.80 -11.78 -14.86
C PRO A 104 -20.84 -12.92 -14.98
N VAL A 105 -20.96 -13.47 -16.18
CA VAL A 105 -21.83 -14.63 -16.49
C VAL A 105 -21.05 -15.66 -17.34
N GLY A 106 -21.11 -16.95 -17.00
CA GLY A 106 -20.48 -18.00 -17.81
C GLY A 106 -20.26 -19.36 -17.12
N LYS A 107 -20.15 -20.42 -17.94
CA LYS A 107 -19.88 -21.80 -17.48
C LYS A 107 -18.45 -21.96 -16.92
N ASN A 108 -17.44 -21.36 -17.55
CA ASN A 108 -16.05 -21.41 -17.08
C ASN A 108 -15.86 -20.73 -15.72
N PHE A 109 -16.44 -19.54 -15.54
CA PHE A 109 -16.47 -18.85 -14.25
C PHE A 109 -17.03 -19.76 -13.13
N SER A 110 -18.14 -20.45 -13.40
CA SER A 110 -18.79 -21.33 -12.43
C SER A 110 -17.93 -22.57 -12.09
N LYS A 111 -17.20 -23.11 -13.07
CA LYS A 111 -16.27 -24.24 -12.88
C LYS A 111 -15.10 -23.84 -11.98
N ILE A 112 -14.39 -22.77 -12.33
CA ILE A 112 -13.23 -22.27 -11.55
C ILE A 112 -13.66 -21.95 -10.11
N LYS A 113 -14.83 -21.31 -9.94
CA LYS A 113 -15.39 -21.02 -8.62
C LYS A 113 -15.65 -22.28 -7.78
N LYS A 114 -16.14 -23.36 -8.40
CA LYS A 114 -16.39 -24.64 -7.72
C LYS A 114 -15.08 -25.30 -7.29
N ASP A 115 -14.07 -25.29 -8.17
CA ASP A 115 -12.76 -25.89 -7.91
C ASP A 115 -12.04 -25.16 -6.76
N LEU A 116 -12.03 -23.82 -6.79
CA LEU A 116 -11.45 -22.99 -5.71
C LEU A 116 -12.06 -23.31 -4.34
N ARG A 117 -13.40 -23.41 -4.28
CA ARG A 117 -14.11 -23.78 -3.04
C ARG A 117 -13.79 -25.19 -2.56
N GLY A 118 -13.71 -26.16 -3.49
CA GLY A 118 -13.38 -27.54 -3.16
C GLY A 118 -11.98 -27.70 -2.56
N LEU A 119 -11.05 -26.85 -2.99
CA LEU A 119 -9.64 -26.86 -2.57
C LEU A 119 -9.33 -25.87 -1.43
N LYS A 120 -10.35 -25.17 -0.90
CA LYS A 120 -10.21 -24.14 0.14
C LYS A 120 -9.19 -23.05 -0.23
N LEU A 121 -9.12 -22.69 -1.51
CA LEU A 121 -8.23 -21.64 -2.01
C LEU A 121 -8.95 -20.31 -2.06
N HIS A 122 -8.22 -19.23 -1.76
CA HIS A 122 -8.70 -17.86 -1.89
C HIS A 122 -8.18 -17.23 -3.19
N THR A 123 -8.93 -16.27 -3.73
CA THR A 123 -8.49 -15.49 -4.88
C THR A 123 -8.66 -14.02 -4.62
N VAL A 124 -7.68 -13.20 -5.01
CA VAL A 124 -7.82 -11.75 -4.94
C VAL A 124 -8.96 -11.27 -5.85
N CYS A 125 -9.30 -12.03 -6.89
CA CYS A 125 -10.42 -11.70 -7.77
C CYS A 125 -11.75 -11.61 -7.00
N GLU A 126 -12.00 -12.55 -6.08
CA GLU A 126 -13.18 -12.54 -5.23
C GLU A 126 -13.01 -11.59 -4.04
N GLU A 127 -11.89 -11.67 -3.31
CA GLU A 127 -11.70 -10.91 -2.06
C GLU A 127 -11.51 -9.40 -2.29
N ALA A 128 -10.89 -9.02 -3.41
CA ALA A 128 -10.73 -7.62 -3.82
C ALA A 128 -11.91 -7.07 -4.65
N ARG A 129 -12.96 -7.87 -4.88
CA ARG A 129 -14.13 -7.50 -5.70
C ARG A 129 -13.74 -7.00 -7.09
N CYS A 130 -12.90 -7.77 -7.76
CA CYS A 130 -12.32 -7.36 -9.04
C CYS A 130 -13.42 -7.17 -10.11
N PRO A 131 -13.48 -6.01 -10.79
CA PRO A 131 -14.45 -5.81 -11.87
C PRO A 131 -14.17 -6.69 -13.09
N ASN A 132 -12.93 -7.17 -13.24
CA ASN A 132 -12.47 -7.95 -14.39
C ASN A 132 -12.61 -9.48 -14.19
N ILE A 133 -13.25 -9.94 -13.11
CA ILE A 133 -13.30 -11.37 -12.78
C ILE A 133 -13.97 -12.21 -13.88
N GLY A 134 -15.01 -11.67 -14.51
CA GLY A 134 -15.70 -12.33 -15.63
C GLY A 134 -14.78 -12.53 -16.82
N ASP A 135 -14.00 -11.51 -17.15
CA ASP A 135 -13.07 -11.57 -18.26
C ASP A 135 -11.91 -12.53 -17.95
N CYS A 136 -11.26 -12.41 -16.79
CA CYS A 136 -10.10 -13.23 -16.45
C CYS A 136 -10.44 -14.72 -16.35
N TRP A 137 -11.58 -15.07 -15.76
CA TRP A 137 -11.99 -16.47 -15.56
C TRP A 137 -12.81 -17.02 -16.73
N GLY A 138 -13.37 -16.15 -17.56
CA GLY A 138 -14.26 -16.50 -18.65
C GLY A 138 -13.58 -17.07 -19.89
N GLY A 139 -12.23 -17.07 -19.94
CA GLY A 139 -11.37 -17.45 -21.07
C GLY A 139 -12.10 -18.28 -22.14
N GLY A 140 -12.34 -17.66 -23.30
CA GLY A 140 -12.94 -18.36 -24.45
C GLY A 140 -12.01 -19.43 -25.02
N GLU A 141 -12.48 -20.16 -26.04
CA GLU A 141 -11.78 -21.27 -26.72
C GLU A 141 -10.38 -20.90 -27.28
N HIS A 142 -10.06 -19.60 -27.34
CA HIS A 142 -8.78 -19.03 -27.79
C HIS A 142 -8.17 -18.01 -26.80
N GLN A 143 -8.60 -17.96 -25.55
CA GLN A 143 -8.06 -17.05 -24.53
C GLN A 143 -7.47 -17.83 -23.37
N THR A 144 -6.22 -17.52 -23.01
CA THR A 144 -5.59 -17.97 -21.77
C THR A 144 -6.44 -17.50 -20.59
N ALA A 145 -7.03 -18.45 -19.87
CA ALA A 145 -7.63 -18.15 -18.58
C ALA A 145 -6.50 -17.81 -17.60
N THR A 146 -6.73 -16.80 -16.76
CA THR A 146 -5.76 -16.42 -15.73
C THR A 146 -6.46 -16.41 -14.39
N ALA A 147 -5.88 -17.15 -13.44
CA ALA A 147 -6.28 -17.10 -12.05
C ALA A 147 -5.20 -16.38 -11.24
N THR A 148 -5.63 -15.46 -10.38
CA THR A 148 -4.77 -14.90 -9.33
C THR A 148 -5.12 -15.54 -8.00
N ILE A 149 -4.25 -16.42 -7.52
CA ILE A 149 -4.43 -17.13 -6.26
C ILE A 149 -3.85 -16.31 -5.13
N MET A 150 -4.63 -16.17 -4.05
CA MET A 150 -4.22 -15.48 -2.85
C MET A 150 -3.86 -16.52 -1.79
N LEU A 151 -2.57 -16.60 -1.47
CA LEU A 151 -2.00 -17.46 -0.46
C LEU A 151 -2.17 -16.84 0.93
N MET A 152 -2.01 -17.68 1.95
CA MET A 152 -1.96 -17.33 3.36
C MET A 152 -3.28 -16.81 3.94
N GLY A 153 -4.39 -17.19 3.31
CA GLY A 153 -5.75 -16.87 3.73
C GLY A 153 -6.29 -15.54 3.20
N ASP A 154 -7.40 -15.09 3.81
CA ASP A 154 -8.18 -13.89 3.44
C ASP A 154 -8.07 -12.74 4.46
N GLU A 155 -7.21 -12.90 5.46
CA GLU A 155 -7.05 -11.97 6.58
C GLU A 155 -5.64 -11.38 6.63
N CYS A 156 -5.54 -10.07 6.45
CA CYS A 156 -4.27 -9.34 6.39
C CYS A 156 -3.94 -8.67 7.73
N THR A 157 -2.66 -8.73 8.15
CA THR A 157 -2.19 -8.01 9.34
C THR A 157 -2.06 -6.50 9.13
N ARG A 158 -2.27 -6.02 7.90
CA ARG A 158 -2.18 -4.63 7.47
C ARG A 158 -3.51 -4.05 7.02
N GLY A 159 -3.61 -2.73 7.12
CA GLY A 159 -4.83 -1.96 6.85
C GLY A 159 -4.61 -0.86 5.81
N CYS A 160 -4.22 -1.24 4.59
CA CYS A 160 -4.13 -0.29 3.47
C CYS A 160 -5.51 0.33 3.17
N ARG A 161 -5.56 1.65 3.00
CA ARG A 161 -6.83 2.42 2.94
C ARG A 161 -7.60 2.24 1.64
N PHE A 162 -6.94 1.68 0.62
CA PHE A 162 -7.53 1.32 -0.67
C PHE A 162 -8.04 -0.13 -0.73
N CYS A 163 -7.51 -1.03 0.10
CA CYS A 163 -7.66 -2.48 -0.05
C CYS A 163 -8.90 -3.02 0.68
N SER A 164 -9.67 -3.90 0.04
CA SER A 164 -10.88 -4.50 0.63
C SER A 164 -10.67 -5.82 1.35
N VAL A 165 -9.46 -6.37 1.32
CA VAL A 165 -9.11 -7.58 2.08
C VAL A 165 -9.32 -7.31 3.58
N LYS A 166 -9.84 -8.32 4.29
CA LYS A 166 -10.19 -8.17 5.70
C LYS A 166 -8.93 -7.97 6.53
N THR A 167 -8.87 -6.90 7.32
CA THR A 167 -7.79 -6.70 8.30
C THR A 167 -8.05 -7.50 9.57
N ASN A 168 -7.09 -8.32 9.99
CA ASN A 168 -7.08 -9.01 11.28
C ASN A 168 -5.66 -8.99 11.87
N ARG A 169 -5.51 -8.56 13.12
CA ARG A 169 -4.21 -8.53 13.81
C ARG A 169 -3.72 -9.92 14.23
N ALA A 170 -4.62 -10.87 14.36
CA ALA A 170 -4.33 -12.26 14.72
C ALA A 170 -5.07 -13.16 13.73
N PRO A 171 -4.60 -13.24 12.46
CA PRO A 171 -5.19 -14.14 11.48
C PRO A 171 -5.03 -15.59 11.93
N LYS A 172 -5.77 -16.50 11.26
CA LYS A 172 -5.64 -17.93 11.54
C LYS A 172 -4.21 -18.42 11.27
N PRO A 173 -3.77 -19.50 11.95
CA PRO A 173 -2.51 -20.15 11.65
C PRO A 173 -2.41 -20.49 10.16
N LEU A 174 -1.20 -20.35 9.62
CA LEU A 174 -0.90 -20.69 8.23
C LEU A 174 -1.14 -22.19 8.00
N ASP A 175 -1.83 -22.56 6.91
CA ASP A 175 -2.05 -23.96 6.55
C ASP A 175 -0.76 -24.52 5.92
N PRO A 176 -0.06 -25.48 6.56
CA PRO A 176 1.16 -26.04 6.00
C PRO A 176 0.93 -26.84 4.71
N HIS A 177 -0.30 -27.23 4.40
CA HIS A 177 -0.64 -27.97 3.18
C HIS A 177 -1.10 -27.06 2.02
N GLU A 178 -1.29 -25.75 2.25
CA GLU A 178 -1.66 -24.79 1.21
C GLU A 178 -0.73 -24.82 -0.03
N PRO A 179 0.61 -24.94 0.09
CA PRO A 179 1.50 -25.03 -1.06
C PRO A 179 1.24 -26.27 -1.91
N GLU A 180 0.96 -27.41 -1.26
CA GLU A 180 0.65 -28.66 -1.95
C GLU A 180 -0.70 -28.57 -2.68
N HIS A 181 -1.75 -28.15 -1.95
CA HIS A 181 -3.09 -27.99 -2.51
C HIS A 181 -3.11 -26.99 -3.68
N THR A 182 -2.41 -25.87 -3.55
CA THR A 182 -2.32 -24.85 -4.59
C THR A 182 -1.61 -25.39 -5.84
N SER A 183 -0.47 -26.05 -5.67
CA SER A 183 0.27 -26.62 -6.80
C SER A 183 -0.50 -27.72 -7.53
N GLU A 184 -1.26 -28.54 -6.81
CA GLU A 184 -2.14 -29.57 -7.37
C GLU A 184 -3.36 -28.98 -8.09
N ALA A 185 -3.89 -27.85 -7.60
CA ALA A 185 -4.96 -27.13 -8.28
C ALA A 185 -4.48 -26.60 -9.63
N ILE A 186 -3.36 -25.87 -9.62
CA ILE A 186 -2.81 -25.18 -10.78
C ILE A 186 -2.39 -26.17 -11.87
N SER A 187 -1.80 -27.32 -11.50
CA SER A 187 -1.41 -28.35 -12.48
C SER A 187 -2.59 -28.94 -13.26
N ARG A 188 -3.80 -28.91 -12.67
CA ARG A 188 -5.03 -29.45 -13.29
C ARG A 188 -5.81 -28.43 -14.11
N TRP A 189 -5.54 -27.13 -13.93
CA TRP A 189 -6.32 -26.07 -14.56
C TRP A 189 -5.95 -25.80 -16.02
N GLY A 190 -4.83 -26.35 -16.50
CA GLY A 190 -4.37 -26.16 -17.89
C GLY A 190 -4.06 -24.69 -18.21
N LEU A 191 -3.55 -23.94 -17.23
CA LEU A 191 -3.16 -22.54 -17.39
C LEU A 191 -1.72 -22.46 -17.87
N ASP A 192 -1.42 -21.55 -18.79
CA ASP A 192 -0.03 -21.26 -19.19
C ASP A 192 0.64 -20.26 -18.24
N TYR A 193 -0.16 -19.49 -17.49
CA TYR A 193 0.29 -18.41 -16.62
C TYR A 193 -0.55 -18.36 -15.35
N VAL A 194 0.10 -18.20 -14.20
CA VAL A 194 -0.56 -18.01 -12.91
C VAL A 194 0.06 -16.85 -12.15
N VAL A 195 -0.79 -16.06 -11.50
CA VAL A 195 -0.34 -15.02 -10.57
C VAL A 195 -0.59 -15.52 -9.15
N LEU A 196 0.44 -15.55 -8.33
CA LEU A 196 0.35 -15.77 -6.90
C LEU A 196 0.44 -14.41 -6.20
N THR A 197 -0.41 -14.19 -5.21
CA THR A 197 -0.32 -13.06 -4.29
C THR A 197 -0.59 -13.55 -2.88
N SER A 198 -0.48 -12.69 -1.88
CA SER A 198 -0.86 -13.02 -0.52
C SER A 198 -1.37 -11.80 0.22
N VAL A 199 -1.96 -12.06 1.38
CA VAL A 199 -2.07 -11.07 2.45
C VAL A 199 -0.70 -10.81 3.09
N ASP A 200 -0.54 -9.68 3.78
CA ASP A 200 0.62 -9.47 4.65
C ASP A 200 0.43 -10.28 5.94
N ARG A 201 1.49 -10.98 6.34
CA ARG A 201 1.57 -11.87 7.51
C ARG A 201 2.69 -11.42 8.46
N ASP A 202 2.54 -10.22 9.02
CA ASP A 202 3.52 -9.68 9.98
C ASP A 202 3.56 -10.49 11.30
N ASP A 203 2.63 -11.42 11.50
CA ASP A 203 2.64 -12.40 12.59
C ASP A 203 3.64 -13.55 12.37
N LEU A 204 4.14 -13.74 11.15
CA LEU A 204 5.15 -14.75 10.79
C LEU A 204 6.54 -14.13 10.79
N ALA A 205 7.53 -14.87 11.30
CA ALA A 205 8.91 -14.38 11.41
C ALA A 205 9.56 -14.06 10.05
N ASP A 206 9.19 -14.77 8.99
CA ASP A 206 9.69 -14.60 7.63
C ASP A 206 8.72 -13.81 6.72
N GLY A 207 7.63 -13.26 7.30
CA GLY A 207 6.56 -12.59 6.57
C GLY A 207 5.84 -13.46 5.54
N GLY A 208 6.01 -14.79 5.58
CA GLY A 208 5.44 -15.73 4.61
C GLY A 208 6.29 -15.96 3.34
N SER A 209 7.52 -15.42 3.28
CA SER A 209 8.40 -15.58 2.12
C SER A 209 8.73 -17.05 1.80
N ARG A 210 8.93 -17.91 2.80
CA ARG A 210 9.15 -19.35 2.57
C ARG A 210 7.91 -20.04 2.02
N HIS A 211 6.72 -19.59 2.43
CA HIS A 211 5.46 -20.16 1.97
C HIS A 211 5.23 -19.89 0.47
N PHE A 212 5.55 -18.68 0.01
CA PHE A 212 5.63 -18.36 -1.42
C PHE A 212 6.62 -19.30 -2.12
N ALA A 213 7.86 -19.37 -1.62
CA ALA A 213 8.92 -20.14 -2.28
C ALA A 213 8.58 -21.64 -2.39
N GLU A 214 7.99 -22.24 -1.35
CA GLU A 214 7.54 -23.62 -1.37
C GLU A 214 6.42 -23.84 -2.39
N THR A 215 5.44 -22.94 -2.43
CA THR A 215 4.33 -23.01 -3.40
C THR A 215 4.84 -22.95 -4.84
N ILE A 216 5.76 -22.01 -5.13
CA ILE A 216 6.36 -21.85 -6.45
C ILE A 216 7.16 -23.10 -6.84
N SER A 217 7.99 -23.61 -5.92
CA SER A 217 8.79 -24.81 -6.18
C SER A 217 7.90 -26.01 -6.52
N LYS A 218 6.82 -26.24 -5.76
CA LYS A 218 5.89 -27.33 -6.02
C LYS A 218 5.14 -27.17 -7.35
N ILE A 219 4.73 -25.95 -7.70
CA ILE A 219 4.14 -25.67 -9.03
C ILE A 219 5.14 -26.02 -10.13
N LYS A 220 6.40 -25.59 -10.00
CA LYS A 220 7.44 -25.89 -11.00
C LYS A 220 7.78 -27.37 -11.11
N GLN A 221 7.68 -28.13 -10.01
CA GLN A 221 7.87 -29.58 -10.03
C GLN A 221 6.72 -30.30 -10.75
N LYS A 222 5.46 -29.91 -10.49
CA LYS A 222 4.28 -30.58 -11.08
C LYS A 222 3.96 -30.10 -12.50
N ALA A 223 4.23 -28.84 -12.80
CA ALA A 223 3.86 -28.17 -14.04
C ALA A 223 4.92 -27.15 -14.48
N PRO A 224 6.13 -27.60 -14.89
CA PRO A 224 7.27 -26.73 -15.20
C PRO A 224 7.03 -25.76 -16.36
N HIS A 225 6.05 -26.05 -17.23
CA HIS A 225 5.68 -25.21 -18.37
C HIS A 225 4.91 -23.95 -17.96
N ILE A 226 4.24 -23.95 -16.79
CA ILE A 226 3.43 -22.83 -16.31
C ILE A 226 4.34 -21.70 -15.87
N LEU A 227 4.09 -20.50 -16.39
CA LEU A 227 4.75 -19.27 -15.96
C LEU A 227 4.13 -18.78 -14.65
N VAL A 228 4.99 -18.40 -13.69
CA VAL A 228 4.58 -18.00 -12.34
C VAL A 228 5.01 -16.56 -12.10
N GLU A 229 4.02 -15.68 -11.93
CA GLU A 229 4.21 -14.32 -11.41
C GLU A 229 3.89 -14.32 -9.91
N CYS A 230 4.71 -13.65 -9.10
CA CYS A 230 4.43 -13.50 -7.67
C CYS A 230 4.35 -12.03 -7.31
N LEU A 231 3.14 -11.57 -7.00
CA LEU A 231 2.87 -10.27 -6.39
C LEU A 231 3.05 -10.41 -4.88
N THR A 232 4.22 -9.98 -4.41
CA THR A 232 4.64 -10.12 -3.01
C THR A 232 4.31 -8.89 -2.18
N GLY A 233 4.14 -9.07 -0.87
CA GLY A 233 4.28 -8.01 0.12
C GLY A 233 5.72 -7.49 0.20
N ASP A 234 6.03 -6.66 1.20
CA ASP A 234 7.39 -6.14 1.41
C ASP A 234 8.20 -6.93 2.44
N PHE A 235 7.63 -7.99 3.02
CA PHE A 235 8.21 -8.81 4.10
C PHE A 235 8.72 -7.99 5.28
N GLY A 236 8.08 -6.85 5.59
CA GLY A 236 8.52 -5.93 6.64
C GLY A 236 9.87 -5.27 6.33
N GLY A 237 10.24 -5.19 5.05
CA GLY A 237 11.54 -4.68 4.60
C GLY A 237 12.67 -5.72 4.64
N SER A 238 12.37 -6.99 4.93
CA SER A 238 13.37 -8.06 4.94
C SER A 238 13.83 -8.43 3.52
N LEU A 239 15.09 -8.09 3.21
CA LEU A 239 15.70 -8.46 1.93
C LEU A 239 15.96 -9.97 1.81
N GLU A 240 16.14 -10.68 2.93
CA GLU A 240 16.24 -12.15 2.92
C GLU A 240 14.95 -12.80 2.45
N GLY A 241 13.79 -12.24 2.83
CA GLY A 241 12.49 -12.69 2.33
C GLY A 241 12.33 -12.45 0.82
N VAL A 242 12.78 -11.28 0.35
CA VAL A 242 12.82 -10.94 -1.08
C VAL A 242 13.72 -11.93 -1.84
N GLU A 243 14.92 -12.18 -1.35
CA GLU A 243 15.88 -13.11 -1.94
C GLU A 243 15.34 -14.54 -2.00
N THR A 244 14.71 -15.00 -0.91
CA THR A 244 14.08 -16.33 -0.81
C THR A 244 13.04 -16.52 -1.91
N VAL A 245 12.14 -15.55 -2.09
CA VAL A 245 11.14 -15.63 -3.16
C VAL A 245 11.81 -15.49 -4.51
N ALA A 246 12.72 -14.53 -4.72
CA ALA A 246 13.40 -14.30 -5.99
C ALA A 246 14.12 -15.55 -6.54
N LYS A 247 14.65 -16.41 -5.64
CA LYS A 247 15.36 -17.67 -5.96
C LYS A 247 14.45 -18.91 -6.08
N SER A 248 13.15 -18.79 -5.84
CA SER A 248 12.21 -19.93 -5.83
C SER A 248 11.90 -20.55 -7.20
N GLY A 249 12.35 -19.92 -8.28
CA GLY A 249 12.09 -20.37 -9.66
C GLY A 249 10.90 -19.70 -10.35
N LEU A 250 10.30 -18.65 -9.75
CA LEU A 250 9.29 -17.83 -10.43
C LEU A 250 9.84 -17.16 -11.70
N ASP A 251 8.96 -16.67 -12.56
CA ASP A 251 9.30 -16.01 -13.82
C ASP A 251 9.19 -14.49 -13.75
N VAL A 252 8.29 -13.96 -12.92
CA VAL A 252 8.07 -12.52 -12.73
C VAL A 252 7.93 -12.19 -11.25
N TYR A 253 8.80 -11.33 -10.75
CA TYR A 253 8.70 -10.77 -9.41
C TYR A 253 7.91 -9.47 -9.45
N ALA A 254 6.74 -9.44 -8.82
CA ALA A 254 5.93 -8.25 -8.71
C ALA A 254 5.88 -7.73 -7.26
N HIS A 255 5.97 -6.42 -7.12
CA HIS A 255 5.70 -5.71 -5.87
C HIS A 255 5.17 -4.32 -6.20
N ASN A 256 3.96 -4.01 -5.74
CA ASN A 256 3.31 -2.75 -6.08
C ASN A 256 3.76 -1.62 -5.15
N ILE A 257 4.15 -0.49 -5.73
CA ILE A 257 4.33 0.77 -5.00
C ILE A 257 2.98 1.45 -4.69
N GLU A 258 1.94 1.10 -5.45
CA GLU A 258 0.53 1.50 -5.34
C GLU A 258 0.23 2.98 -5.58
N THR A 259 1.07 3.89 -5.11
CA THR A 259 0.90 5.33 -5.30
C THR A 259 2.27 6.03 -5.24
N VAL A 260 2.26 7.35 -5.39
CA VAL A 260 3.45 8.21 -5.31
C VAL A 260 3.97 8.34 -3.88
N GLU A 261 5.22 8.79 -3.72
CA GLU A 261 5.88 8.85 -2.41
C GLU A 261 5.10 9.70 -1.40
N ALA A 262 4.65 10.88 -1.81
CA ALA A 262 3.92 11.82 -0.95
C ALA A 262 2.60 11.25 -0.40
N LEU A 263 1.92 10.40 -1.19
CA LEU A 263 0.63 9.82 -0.83
C LEU A 263 0.73 8.47 -0.12
N THR A 264 1.90 7.83 -0.15
CA THR A 264 2.12 6.51 0.46
C THR A 264 1.61 6.44 1.92
N PRO A 265 1.92 7.39 2.84
CA PRO A 265 1.42 7.34 4.22
C PRO A 265 -0.10 7.46 4.36
N TYR A 266 -0.77 8.00 3.34
CA TYR A 266 -2.22 8.23 3.34
C TYR A 266 -3.00 7.15 2.57
N VAL A 267 -2.33 6.36 1.75
CA VAL A 267 -2.95 5.31 0.92
C VAL A 267 -2.65 3.92 1.47
N ARG A 268 -1.40 3.67 1.88
CA ARG A 268 -0.91 2.35 2.29
C ARG A 268 -0.84 2.26 3.82
N ASP A 269 -0.70 1.04 4.35
CA ASP A 269 -0.40 0.84 5.76
C ASP A 269 0.92 1.52 6.12
N ARG A 270 1.03 2.09 7.32
CA ARG A 270 2.24 2.81 7.80
C ARG A 270 3.53 1.99 7.73
N ARG A 271 3.43 0.66 7.69
CA ARG A 271 4.57 -0.27 7.55
C ARG A 271 5.06 -0.41 6.11
N ALA A 272 4.27 -0.01 5.12
CA ALA A 272 4.56 -0.12 3.70
C ALA A 272 5.04 1.22 3.13
N GLY A 273 6.35 1.47 3.21
CA GLY A 273 6.97 2.71 2.71
C GLY A 273 7.33 2.67 1.22
N PHE A 274 7.25 3.81 0.53
CA PHE A 274 7.61 3.94 -0.88
C PHE A 274 9.06 3.48 -1.15
N ARG A 275 10.02 4.03 -0.40
CA ARG A 275 11.44 3.66 -0.52
C ARG A 275 11.72 2.21 -0.13
N GLN A 276 10.93 1.64 0.78
CA GLN A 276 11.01 0.22 1.11
C GLN A 276 10.57 -0.63 -0.08
N SER A 277 9.47 -0.28 -0.73
CA SER A 277 9.00 -0.94 -1.95
C SER A 277 10.01 -0.86 -3.11
N LEU A 278 10.69 0.27 -3.27
CA LEU A 278 11.79 0.37 -4.25
C LEU A 278 12.94 -0.58 -3.93
N LYS A 279 13.34 -0.68 -2.64
CA LYS A 279 14.39 -1.63 -2.22
C LYS A 279 14.00 -3.08 -2.47
N VAL A 280 12.72 -3.44 -2.30
CA VAL A 280 12.22 -4.79 -2.63
C VAL A 280 12.44 -5.12 -4.11
N LEU A 281 12.02 -4.22 -5.00
CA LEU A 281 12.15 -4.41 -6.45
C LEU A 281 13.62 -4.43 -6.90
N ASP A 282 14.42 -3.47 -6.42
CA ASP A 282 15.85 -3.36 -6.70
C ASP A 282 16.60 -4.61 -6.22
N HIS A 283 16.31 -5.10 -5.01
CA HIS A 283 16.96 -6.28 -4.48
C HIS A 283 16.56 -7.55 -5.22
N ALA A 284 15.29 -7.71 -5.60
CA ALA A 284 14.86 -8.83 -6.45
C ALA A 284 15.60 -8.84 -7.79
N LYS A 285 15.75 -7.67 -8.42
CA LYS A 285 16.49 -7.49 -9.68
C LYS A 285 17.97 -7.83 -9.54
N LYS A 286 18.62 -7.36 -8.47
CA LYS A 286 20.04 -7.64 -8.18
C LYS A 286 20.28 -9.11 -7.82
N THR A 287 19.35 -9.74 -7.11
CA THR A 287 19.42 -11.16 -6.74
C THR A 287 19.38 -12.05 -7.97
N ARG A 288 18.55 -11.70 -8.96
CA ARG A 288 18.44 -12.44 -10.22
C ARG A 288 18.27 -11.44 -11.39
N PRO A 289 19.36 -11.03 -12.07
CA PRO A 289 19.31 -9.99 -13.10
C PRO A 289 18.39 -10.29 -14.29
N ASP A 290 18.20 -11.57 -14.61
CA ASP A 290 17.28 -12.04 -15.66
C ASP A 290 15.81 -12.00 -15.23
N LEU A 291 15.50 -11.89 -13.94
CA LEU A 291 14.13 -11.83 -13.43
C LEU A 291 13.42 -10.58 -13.95
N ILE A 292 12.22 -10.79 -14.48
CA ILE A 292 11.33 -9.68 -14.84
C ILE A 292 10.75 -9.14 -13.55
N THR A 293 10.91 -7.84 -13.34
CA THR A 293 10.36 -7.10 -12.20
C THR A 293 9.18 -6.27 -12.65
N LYS A 294 8.12 -6.25 -11.85
CA LYS A 294 6.86 -5.60 -12.18
C LYS A 294 6.29 -4.84 -11.00
N THR A 295 5.65 -3.71 -11.29
CA THR A 295 4.94 -2.94 -10.27
C THR A 295 3.64 -2.36 -10.80
N SER A 296 2.89 -1.71 -9.91
CA SER A 296 1.63 -1.06 -10.23
C SER A 296 1.49 0.27 -9.47
N ILE A 297 0.82 1.22 -10.12
CA ILE A 297 0.41 2.51 -9.58
C ILE A 297 -1.10 2.66 -9.81
N MET A 298 -1.85 2.98 -8.76
CA MET A 298 -3.25 3.38 -8.86
C MET A 298 -3.35 4.89 -9.01
N LEU A 299 -4.04 5.34 -10.05
CA LEU A 299 -4.33 6.74 -10.31
C LEU A 299 -5.71 7.15 -9.76
N GLY A 300 -5.90 8.44 -9.50
CA GLY A 300 -7.09 8.98 -8.86
C GLY A 300 -7.06 8.93 -7.33
N CYS A 301 -5.87 8.77 -6.73
CA CYS A 301 -5.64 8.82 -5.29
C CYS A 301 -5.40 10.26 -4.78
N GLY A 302 -5.11 11.19 -5.68
CA GLY A 302 -4.82 12.60 -5.39
C GLY A 302 -3.43 13.05 -5.86
N GLU A 303 -2.72 12.17 -6.57
CA GLU A 303 -1.39 12.41 -7.11
C GLU A 303 -1.41 13.46 -8.21
N THR A 304 -0.32 14.22 -8.34
CA THR A 304 -0.11 15.09 -9.51
C THR A 304 0.63 14.36 -10.62
N ASP A 305 0.61 14.94 -11.82
CA ASP A 305 1.35 14.39 -12.96
C ASP A 305 2.86 14.35 -12.70
N GLU A 306 3.40 15.39 -12.07
CA GLU A 306 4.82 15.47 -11.71
C GLU A 306 5.20 14.34 -10.74
N GLU A 307 4.37 14.08 -9.73
CA GLU A 307 4.61 13.01 -8.76
C GLU A 307 4.57 11.62 -9.41
N VAL A 308 3.66 11.40 -10.38
CA VAL A 308 3.60 10.14 -11.14
C VAL A 308 4.83 9.99 -12.02
N LEU A 309 5.26 11.06 -12.70
CA LEU A 309 6.47 11.05 -13.53
C LEU A 309 7.72 10.74 -12.69
N ASP A 310 7.85 11.38 -11.52
CA ASP A 310 8.94 11.13 -10.57
C ASP A 310 8.93 9.66 -10.10
N ALA A 311 7.76 9.12 -9.75
CA ALA A 311 7.64 7.71 -9.37
C ALA A 311 8.07 6.76 -10.51
N LEU A 312 7.68 7.04 -11.76
CA LEU A 312 8.11 6.27 -12.92
C LEU A 312 9.62 6.37 -13.15
N GLN A 313 10.22 7.54 -12.93
CA GLN A 313 11.66 7.74 -13.06
C GLN A 313 12.42 6.95 -12.00
N GLU A 314 11.96 6.97 -10.76
CA GLU A 314 12.54 6.20 -9.66
C GLU A 314 12.50 4.69 -9.93
N LEU A 315 11.39 4.19 -10.49
CA LEU A 315 11.27 2.79 -10.90
C LEU A 315 12.25 2.42 -12.01
N ARG A 316 12.48 3.32 -12.98
CA ARG A 316 13.48 3.10 -14.03
C ARG A 316 14.92 3.18 -13.50
N ASN A 317 15.19 4.04 -12.52
CA ASN A 317 16.51 4.15 -11.88
C ASN A 317 16.96 2.85 -11.19
N ILE A 318 16.01 1.97 -10.82
CA ILE A 318 16.27 0.64 -10.26
C ILE A 318 15.93 -0.51 -11.23
N ASP A 319 15.87 -0.21 -12.53
CA ASP A 319 15.67 -1.18 -13.60
C ASP A 319 14.39 -2.04 -13.54
N VAL A 320 13.29 -1.47 -13.02
CA VAL A 320 11.98 -2.16 -13.03
C VAL A 320 11.49 -2.36 -14.47
N ASP A 321 11.25 -3.61 -14.86
CA ASP A 321 10.99 -3.96 -16.26
C ASP A 321 9.57 -3.58 -16.74
N CYS A 322 8.57 -3.74 -15.87
CA CYS A 322 7.17 -3.58 -16.23
C CYS A 322 6.41 -2.72 -15.22
N VAL A 323 5.51 -1.87 -15.70
CA VAL A 323 4.64 -1.06 -14.84
C VAL A 323 3.20 -1.11 -15.33
N THR A 324 2.26 -1.14 -14.39
CA THR A 324 0.85 -1.00 -14.69
C THR A 324 0.26 0.25 -14.03
N LEU A 325 -0.58 0.98 -14.75
CA LEU A 325 -1.30 2.14 -14.25
C LEU A 325 -2.80 1.91 -14.41
N GLY A 326 -3.53 1.93 -13.30
CA GLY A 326 -4.96 1.65 -13.28
C GLY A 326 -5.74 2.66 -12.44
N GLN A 327 -7.05 2.80 -12.68
CA GLN A 327 -7.90 3.66 -11.85
C GLN A 327 -8.07 3.05 -10.46
N TYR A 328 -7.85 3.85 -9.41
CA TYR A 328 -8.28 3.54 -8.06
C TYR A 328 -9.82 3.45 -8.02
N MET A 329 -10.31 2.26 -7.70
CA MET A 329 -11.74 1.98 -7.57
C MET A 329 -12.07 1.75 -6.11
N ARG A 330 -12.85 2.66 -5.54
CA ARG A 330 -13.23 2.61 -4.13
C ARG A 330 -14.10 1.37 -3.83
N PRO A 331 -13.63 0.40 -3.02
CA PRO A 331 -14.38 -0.84 -2.82
C PRO A 331 -15.66 -0.68 -2.01
N THR A 332 -15.63 0.15 -0.97
CA THR A 332 -16.78 0.48 -0.12
C THR A 332 -16.68 1.91 0.41
N LYS A 333 -17.79 2.43 0.96
CA LYS A 333 -17.83 3.76 1.59
C LYS A 333 -16.89 3.93 2.80
N ARG A 334 -16.30 2.84 3.33
CA ARG A 334 -15.31 2.89 4.43
C ARG A 334 -13.89 3.16 3.97
N HIS A 335 -13.60 2.91 2.68
CA HIS A 335 -12.28 3.13 2.09
C HIS A 335 -12.09 4.59 1.71
N MET A 336 -10.86 4.99 1.41
CA MET A 336 -10.54 6.33 0.93
C MET A 336 -11.41 6.73 -0.27
N LYS A 337 -11.71 8.03 -0.39
CA LYS A 337 -12.51 8.53 -1.53
C LYS A 337 -11.65 8.49 -2.79
N VAL A 338 -12.30 8.36 -3.94
CA VAL A 338 -11.65 8.62 -5.23
C VAL A 338 -11.46 10.14 -5.31
N HIS A 339 -10.24 10.60 -5.59
CA HIS A 339 -9.98 12.03 -5.79
C HIS A 339 -10.38 12.45 -7.20
N GLU A 340 -10.01 11.65 -8.20
CA GLU A 340 -10.28 11.91 -9.60
C GLU A 340 -10.59 10.62 -10.36
N TYR A 341 -11.51 10.69 -11.32
CA TYR A 341 -11.65 9.66 -12.34
C TYR A 341 -10.83 10.05 -13.58
N VAL A 342 -9.68 9.41 -13.71
CA VAL A 342 -8.71 9.67 -14.78
C VAL A 342 -9.30 9.23 -16.12
N THR A 343 -9.10 10.05 -17.15
CA THR A 343 -9.66 9.79 -18.48
C THR A 343 -8.84 8.76 -19.26
N PRO A 344 -9.43 8.02 -20.20
CA PRO A 344 -8.70 7.09 -21.07
C PRO A 344 -7.52 7.73 -21.81
N GLU A 345 -7.66 8.99 -22.28
CA GLU A 345 -6.60 9.73 -22.95
C GLU A 345 -5.40 9.98 -22.03
N LYS A 346 -5.67 10.21 -20.73
CA LYS A 346 -4.62 10.39 -19.74
C LYS A 346 -3.89 9.07 -19.44
N PHE A 347 -4.61 7.96 -19.40
CA PHE A 347 -3.97 6.64 -19.35
C PHE A 347 -3.11 6.39 -20.60
N LYS A 348 -3.58 6.75 -21.79
CA LYS A 348 -2.80 6.63 -23.03
C LYS A 348 -1.52 7.47 -22.99
N TYR A 349 -1.61 8.68 -22.44
CA TYR A 349 -0.44 9.53 -22.20
C TYR A 349 0.60 8.82 -21.31
N TRP A 350 0.16 8.21 -20.21
CA TRP A 350 1.07 7.45 -19.32
C TRP A 350 1.67 6.21 -19.97
N GLU A 351 0.91 5.52 -20.81
CA GLU A 351 1.43 4.39 -21.61
C GLU A 351 2.61 4.84 -22.47
N THR A 352 2.40 5.91 -23.26
CA THR A 352 3.44 6.47 -24.14
C THR A 352 4.65 6.93 -23.33
N LYS A 353 4.43 7.65 -22.23
CA LYS A 353 5.51 8.15 -21.37
C LYS A 353 6.33 7.02 -20.77
N GLY A 354 5.69 6.00 -20.20
CA GLY A 354 6.42 4.85 -19.67
C GLY A 354 7.21 4.10 -20.74
N MET A 355 6.65 3.92 -21.94
CA MET A 355 7.37 3.29 -23.04
C MET A 355 8.58 4.13 -23.50
N GLU A 356 8.45 5.46 -23.56
CA GLU A 356 9.57 6.40 -23.84
C GLU A 356 10.70 6.32 -22.80
N MET A 357 10.37 6.05 -21.53
CA MET A 357 11.33 5.89 -20.43
C MET A 357 12.06 4.53 -20.43
N GLY A 358 11.71 3.64 -21.36
CA GLY A 358 12.38 2.35 -21.55
C GLY A 358 11.87 1.23 -20.64
N PHE A 359 10.66 1.32 -20.09
CA PHE A 359 9.99 0.13 -19.57
C PHE A 359 9.84 -0.89 -20.71
N LYS A 360 10.07 -2.17 -20.40
CA LYS A 360 9.85 -3.25 -21.38
C LYS A 360 8.36 -3.36 -21.70
N TYR A 361 7.51 -3.14 -20.70
CA TYR A 361 6.07 -3.22 -20.86
C TYR A 361 5.36 -2.20 -19.97
N VAL A 362 4.37 -1.52 -20.55
CA VAL A 362 3.48 -0.61 -19.83
C VAL A 362 2.04 -1.00 -20.15
N ALA A 363 1.26 -1.33 -19.12
CA ALA A 363 -0.20 -1.42 -19.25
C ALA A 363 -0.83 -0.23 -18.53
N SER A 364 -1.50 0.65 -19.26
CA SER A 364 -2.10 1.85 -18.68
C SER A 364 -3.53 1.97 -19.17
N GLY A 365 -4.50 1.92 -18.26
CA GLY A 365 -5.91 2.00 -18.62
C GLY A 365 -6.85 1.97 -17.42
N PRO A 366 -8.10 2.44 -17.56
CA PRO A 366 -9.01 2.60 -16.43
C PRO A 366 -9.25 1.30 -15.64
N LEU A 367 -9.41 0.17 -16.34
CA LEU A 367 -9.67 -1.15 -15.73
C LEU A 367 -8.40 -2.00 -15.55
N VAL A 368 -7.22 -1.46 -15.85
CA VAL A 368 -5.97 -2.20 -15.65
C VAL A 368 -5.77 -2.51 -14.16
N ARG A 369 -5.28 -3.72 -13.90
CA ARG A 369 -4.86 -4.21 -12.58
C ARG A 369 -3.46 -4.82 -12.71
N SER A 370 -2.76 -4.94 -11.58
CA SER A 370 -1.46 -5.63 -11.53
C SER A 370 -1.51 -7.01 -12.19
N SER A 371 -2.59 -7.76 -11.97
CA SER A 371 -2.81 -9.10 -12.55
C SER A 371 -3.73 -9.13 -13.78
N TYR A 372 -4.05 -7.99 -14.40
CA TYR A 372 -4.93 -7.99 -15.57
C TYR A 372 -4.16 -8.42 -16.84
N LYS A 373 -4.71 -9.43 -17.53
CA LYS A 373 -4.46 -10.03 -18.87
C LYS A 373 -3.38 -9.46 -19.79
N ALA A 374 -3.16 -8.15 -19.78
CA ALA A 374 -2.33 -7.44 -20.74
C ALA A 374 -0.83 -7.78 -20.60
N GLY A 375 -0.36 -8.10 -19.39
CA GLY A 375 1.04 -8.48 -19.16
C GLY A 375 1.41 -9.87 -19.69
N GLU A 376 0.47 -10.81 -19.74
CA GLU A 376 0.79 -12.24 -19.84
C GLU A 376 1.26 -12.67 -21.23
N PHE A 377 0.65 -12.14 -22.29
CA PHE A 377 1.10 -12.42 -23.66
C PHE A 377 2.47 -11.80 -23.92
N TYR A 378 2.68 -10.56 -23.48
CA TYR A 378 3.92 -9.84 -23.74
C TYR A 378 5.08 -10.39 -22.90
N ILE A 379 4.89 -10.54 -21.60
CA ILE A 379 5.85 -11.16 -20.68
C ILE A 379 6.09 -12.62 -21.10
N GLY A 380 5.02 -13.35 -21.43
CA GLY A 380 5.13 -14.71 -21.95
C GLY A 380 5.99 -14.79 -23.21
N ASN A 381 5.83 -13.86 -24.15
CA ASN A 381 6.67 -13.77 -25.35
C ASN A 381 8.12 -13.36 -25.05
N ILE A 382 8.36 -12.44 -24.10
CA ILE A 382 9.72 -12.13 -23.66
C ILE A 382 10.40 -13.38 -23.10
N LEU A 383 9.71 -14.12 -22.23
CA LEU A 383 10.24 -15.31 -21.58
C LEU A 383 10.42 -16.46 -22.56
N LYS A 384 9.47 -16.68 -23.47
CA LYS A 384 9.58 -17.67 -24.57
C LYS A 384 10.74 -17.33 -25.50
N GLY A 385 10.89 -16.06 -25.89
CA GLY A 385 12.00 -15.59 -26.71
C GLY A 385 13.36 -15.84 -26.05
N ARG A 386 13.50 -15.57 -24.75
CA ARG A 386 14.71 -15.88 -23.97
C ARG A 386 15.02 -17.37 -23.88
N ARG A 387 13.98 -18.22 -23.87
CA ARG A 387 14.09 -19.69 -23.85
C ARG A 387 14.24 -20.31 -25.24
N GLY A 388 14.27 -19.50 -26.31
CA GLY A 388 14.29 -19.99 -27.69
C GLY A 388 13.02 -20.73 -28.12
N LEU A 389 11.89 -20.49 -27.44
CA LEU A 389 10.60 -21.12 -27.72
C LEU A 389 9.79 -20.30 -28.74
N PRO A 390 8.88 -20.94 -29.51
CA PRO A 390 8.02 -20.24 -30.46
C PRO A 390 7.18 -19.15 -29.77
N LEU A 391 7.18 -17.95 -30.36
CA LEU A 391 6.41 -16.81 -29.87
C LEU A 391 4.92 -17.01 -30.17
N THR A 392 4.07 -16.65 -29.21
CA THR A 392 2.62 -16.65 -29.44
C THR A 392 2.25 -15.34 -30.13
N PRO A 393 1.60 -15.36 -31.30
CA PRO A 393 1.21 -14.12 -31.97
C PRO A 393 0.30 -13.30 -31.06
N THR A 394 0.62 -12.01 -30.91
CA THR A 394 -0.20 -11.08 -30.11
C THR A 394 -1.59 -11.00 -30.74
N PRO A 395 -2.69 -11.28 -30.02
CA PRO A 395 -4.00 -11.20 -30.62
C PRO A 395 -4.28 -9.76 -31.11
N GLU A 396 -4.63 -9.59 -32.38
CA GLU A 396 -4.94 -8.28 -33.02
C GLU A 396 -6.00 -7.47 -32.26
N LYS A 397 -6.80 -8.15 -31.43
CA LYS A 397 -7.80 -7.57 -30.55
C LYS A 397 -7.22 -6.69 -29.43
N PHE A 398 -6.05 -7.03 -28.88
CA PHE A 398 -5.45 -6.23 -27.80
C PHE A 398 -4.99 -4.84 -28.26
N MET A 399 -4.58 -4.71 -29.53
CA MET A 399 -4.18 -3.42 -30.10
C MET A 399 -5.37 -2.59 -30.62
N SER A 400 -6.48 -3.24 -30.98
CA SER A 400 -7.68 -2.57 -31.50
C SER A 400 -8.70 -2.21 -30.40
N GLU A 401 -8.74 -2.94 -29.28
CA GLU A 401 -9.52 -2.57 -28.09
C GLU A 401 -8.88 -1.38 -27.34
N ASN A 402 -7.56 -1.17 -27.46
CA ASN A 402 -6.89 0.08 -27.05
C ASN A 402 -7.22 1.31 -27.95
N LYS A 403 -8.04 1.14 -29.00
CA LYS A 403 -8.56 2.25 -29.85
C LYS A 403 -10.05 2.52 -29.65
N LYS A 404 -10.75 1.72 -28.83
CA LYS A 404 -12.11 1.96 -28.39
C LYS A 404 -12.22 1.60 -26.91
N ILE A 405 -11.70 2.46 -26.03
CA ILE A 405 -12.13 2.74 -24.66
C ILE A 405 -11.41 4.00 -24.21
#